data_AF-A0A355SU52-F1
#
_entry.id   AF-A0A355SU52-F1
#
_cell.length_a   1.000
_cell.length_b   1.000
_cell.length_c   1.000
_cell.angle_alpha   90.00
_cell.angle_beta   90.00
_cell.angle_gamma   90.00
#
_symmetry.space_group_name_H-M   'P 1'
#
loop_
_entity.id
_entity.type
_entity.pdbx_description
1 polymer ?
#
loop_
_entity_poly.entity_id
_entity_poly.type
_entity_poly.pdbx_seq_one_letter_code
_entity_poly.pdbx_strand_id
1 'polypeptide(L)'
;AARVANLFADEFINYNLTLNIDGSMKAVEDLRIRADQQQVRVEELELKLAEYREKNNAVSLDDQENIASVQLSRLNEIKLTNKNLYDNLDTRWNLIETYRRSGRNLWELSFVSEQERVANLLERITGTKISISSKAKRYRSKHPVMIDLLQTLQESEVELVSAV
;
A
#
# COMPACT_ATOMS: atom_id res chain seq x y z
N ALA A 1 33.40 -39.94 82.40
CA ALA A 1 32.48 -40.50 81.39
C ALA A 1 32.00 -39.43 80.39
N ALA A 2 31.33 -38.35 80.83
CA ALA A 2 30.72 -37.36 79.93
C ALA A 2 31.67 -36.68 78.90
N ARG A 3 32.91 -36.34 79.29
CA ARG A 3 33.88 -35.69 78.37
C ARG A 3 34.25 -36.56 77.16
N VAL A 4 34.37 -37.88 77.35
CA VAL A 4 34.71 -38.80 76.26
C VAL A 4 33.51 -38.97 75.33
N ALA A 5 32.30 -39.09 75.89
CA ALA A 5 31.06 -39.17 75.10
C ALA A 5 30.81 -37.91 74.26
N ASN A 6 31.06 -36.71 74.82
CA ASN A 6 30.92 -35.46 74.07
C ASN A 6 31.95 -35.36 72.94
N LEU A 7 33.21 -35.75 73.18
CA LEU A 7 34.24 -35.76 72.14
C LEU A 7 33.89 -36.69 70.98
N PHE A 8 33.35 -37.88 71.26
CA PHE A 8 32.87 -38.78 70.21
C PHE A 8 31.66 -38.23 69.46
N ALA A 9 30.75 -37.53 70.14
CA ALA A 9 29.61 -36.88 69.50
C ALA A 9 30.07 -35.76 68.56
N ASP A 10 31.00 -34.91 69.00
CA ASP A 10 31.56 -33.82 68.20
C ASP A 10 32.32 -34.36 66.98
N GLU A 11 33.12 -35.41 67.16
CA GLU A 11 33.87 -36.02 66.05
C GLU A 11 32.94 -36.72 65.05
N PHE A 12 31.88 -37.38 65.51
CA PHE A 12 30.88 -37.98 64.63
C PHE A 12 30.11 -36.92 63.82
N ILE A 13 29.80 -35.77 64.44
CA ILE A 13 29.16 -34.63 63.75
C ILE A 13 30.12 -34.05 62.71
N ASN A 14 31.39 -33.82 63.06
CA ASN A 14 32.40 -33.28 62.16
C ASN A 14 32.67 -34.22 60.97
N TYR A 15 32.74 -35.53 61.23
CA TYR A 15 32.93 -36.54 60.19
C TYR A 15 31.74 -36.57 59.21
N ASN A 16 30.50 -36.57 59.72
CA ASN A 16 29.32 -36.52 58.86
C ASN A 16 29.20 -35.19 58.10
N LEU A 17 29.57 -34.07 58.71
CA LEU A 17 29.59 -32.77 58.04
C LEU A 17 30.59 -32.78 56.88
N THR A 18 31.81 -33.29 57.12
CA THR A 18 32.86 -33.40 56.10
C THR A 18 32.44 -34.32 54.96
N LEU A 19 31.87 -35.49 55.27
CA LEU A 19 31.33 -36.42 54.26
C LEU A 19 30.25 -35.77 53.38
N ASN A 20 29.34 -35.01 53.99
CA ASN A 20 28.29 -34.31 53.23
C ASN A 20 28.84 -33.17 52.37
N ILE A 21 29.83 -32.43 52.87
CA ILE A 21 30.52 -31.38 52.11
C ILE A 21 31.26 -31.99 50.92
N ASP A 22 32.02 -33.07 51.12
CA ASP A 22 32.76 -33.74 50.04
C ASP A 22 31.81 -34.30 48.97
N GLY A 23 30.71 -34.94 49.39
CA GLY A 23 29.66 -35.42 48.48
C GLY A 23 29.02 -34.29 47.67
N SER A 24 28.74 -33.15 48.31
CA SER A 24 28.16 -31.97 47.67
C SER A 24 29.15 -31.29 46.71
N MET A 25 30.42 -31.16 47.10
CA MET A 25 31.47 -30.59 46.24
C MET A 25 31.69 -31.45 44.99
N LYS A 26 31.68 -32.79 45.12
CA LYS A 26 31.76 -33.69 43.98
C LYS A 26 30.55 -33.56 43.04
N ALA A 27 29.35 -33.45 43.59
CA ALA A 27 28.14 -33.23 42.79
C ALA A 27 28.17 -31.89 42.04
N VAL A 28 28.67 -30.83 42.67
CA VAL A 28 28.85 -29.51 42.03
C VAL A 28 29.88 -29.59 40.90
N GLU A 29 30.99 -30.28 41.11
CA GLU A 29 32.01 -30.46 40.06
C GLU A 29 31.47 -31.29 38.88
N ASP A 30 30.73 -32.37 39.15
CA ASP A 30 30.08 -33.16 38.11
C ASP A 30 29.06 -32.33 37.31
N LEU A 31 28.29 -31.47 37.99
CA LEU A 31 27.36 -30.55 37.32
C LEU A 31 28.09 -29.51 36.47
N ARG A 32 29.22 -28.97 36.95
CA ARG A 32 30.07 -28.05 36.19
C ARG A 32 30.59 -28.70 34.92
N ILE A 33 31.15 -29.90 35.01
CA ILE A 33 31.64 -30.67 33.86
C ILE A 33 30.52 -30.92 32.85
N ARG A 34 29.31 -31.26 33.31
CA ARG A 34 28.15 -31.45 32.41
C ARG A 34 27.70 -30.15 31.77
N ALA A 35 27.72 -29.04 32.49
CA ALA A 35 27.39 -27.73 31.94
C ALA A 35 28.38 -27.36 30.83
N ASP A 36 29.68 -27.55 31.05
CA ASP A 36 30.73 -27.29 30.05
C ASP A 36 30.54 -28.18 28.81
N GLN A 37 30.25 -29.48 29.00
CA GLN A 37 29.95 -30.40 27.89
C GLN A 37 28.71 -29.97 27.10
N GLN A 38 27.66 -29.51 27.80
CA GLN A 38 26.43 -29.06 27.17
C GLN A 38 26.65 -27.76 26.40
N GLN A 39 27.47 -26.85 26.92
CA GLN A 39 27.85 -25.62 26.22
C GLN A 39 28.55 -25.94 24.89
N VAL A 40 29.58 -26.78 24.92
CA VAL A 40 30.30 -27.20 23.69
C VAL A 40 29.33 -27.82 22.68
N ARG A 41 28.38 -28.65 23.15
CA ARG A 41 27.38 -29.26 22.27
C ARG A 41 26.42 -28.24 21.66
N VAL A 42 26.05 -27.20 22.38
CA VAL A 42 25.22 -26.10 21.85
C VAL A 42 25.99 -25.33 20.78
N GLU A 43 27.24 -24.96 21.04
CA GLU A 43 28.10 -24.27 20.08
C GLU A 43 28.27 -25.09 18.78
N GLU A 44 28.48 -26.40 18.88
CA GLU A 44 28.53 -27.29 17.71
C GLU A 44 27.21 -27.34 16.92
N LEU A 45 26.07 -27.35 17.62
CA LEU A 45 24.75 -27.36 16.98
C LEU A 45 24.45 -26.03 16.29
N GLU A 46 24.85 -24.91 16.89
CA GLU A 46 24.74 -23.58 16.29
C GLU A 46 25.59 -23.46 15.03
N LEU A 47 26.84 -23.97 15.06
CA LEU A 47 27.70 -24.02 13.88
C LEU A 47 27.06 -24.87 12.76
N LYS A 48 26.60 -26.08 13.07
CA LYS A 48 25.92 -26.94 12.08
C LYS A 48 24.65 -26.30 11.52
N LEU A 49 23.90 -25.57 12.35
CA LEU A 49 22.71 -24.84 11.90
C LEU A 49 23.09 -23.69 10.97
N ALA A 50 24.17 -22.96 11.25
CA ALA A 50 24.69 -21.91 10.39
C ALA A 50 25.16 -22.48 9.04
N GLU A 51 25.97 -23.55 9.05
CA GLU A 51 26.42 -24.26 7.84
C GLU A 51 25.24 -24.81 7.02
N TYR A 52 24.23 -25.38 7.69
CA TYR A 52 23.02 -25.84 7.02
C TYR A 52 22.25 -24.69 6.38
N ARG A 53 22.13 -23.54 7.06
CA ARG A 53 21.48 -22.34 6.52
C ARG A 53 22.25 -21.75 5.34
N GLU A 54 23.58 -21.74 5.40
CA GLU A 54 24.45 -21.27 4.30
C GLU A 54 24.37 -22.21 3.10
N LYS A 55 24.57 -23.52 3.31
CA LYS A 55 24.54 -24.53 2.23
C LYS A 55 23.20 -24.59 1.51
N ASN A 56 22.10 -24.42 2.25
CA ASN A 56 20.77 -24.42 1.68
C ASN A 56 20.27 -23.01 1.30
N ASN A 57 21.12 -21.98 1.40
CA ASN A 57 20.75 -20.57 1.18
C ASN A 57 19.46 -20.15 1.89
N ALA A 58 19.11 -20.79 3.01
CA ALA A 58 17.79 -20.68 3.64
C ALA A 58 17.50 -19.26 4.15
N VAL A 59 18.55 -18.51 4.52
CA VAL A 59 18.44 -17.09 4.90
C VAL A 59 18.09 -16.23 3.67
N SER A 60 18.71 -16.50 2.52
CA SER A 60 18.40 -15.77 1.29
C SER A 60 17.09 -16.21 0.65
N LEU A 61 16.64 -17.45 0.87
CA LEU A 61 15.43 -17.98 0.24
C LEU A 61 14.17 -17.33 0.81
N ASP A 62 14.09 -17.17 2.13
CA ASP A 62 12.98 -16.49 2.82
C ASP A 62 12.90 -15.00 2.43
N ASP A 63 14.06 -14.32 2.40
CA ASP A 63 14.16 -12.93 1.94
C ASP A 63 13.78 -12.79 0.45
N GLN A 64 14.25 -13.69 -0.42
CA GLN A 64 13.92 -13.68 -1.85
C GLN A 64 12.45 -14.03 -2.13
N GLU A 65 11.87 -14.98 -1.40
CA GLU A 65 10.45 -15.34 -1.50
C GLU A 65 9.57 -14.16 -1.08
N ASN A 66 9.92 -13.48 0.01
CA ASN A 66 9.24 -12.26 0.45
C ASN A 66 9.36 -11.14 -0.58
N ILE A 67 10.56 -10.90 -1.15
CA ILE A 67 10.77 -9.91 -2.21
C ILE A 67 9.94 -10.24 -3.46
N ALA A 68 9.91 -11.49 -3.90
CA ALA A 68 9.14 -11.92 -5.07
C ALA A 68 7.62 -11.73 -4.85
N SER A 69 7.12 -12.08 -3.66
CA SER A 69 5.73 -11.87 -3.26
C SER A 69 5.35 -10.38 -3.23
N VAL A 70 6.21 -9.54 -2.64
CA VAL A 70 6.01 -8.08 -2.61
C VAL A 70 6.04 -7.48 -4.01
N GLN A 71 7.00 -7.88 -4.86
CA GLN A 71 7.08 -7.44 -6.25
C GLN A 71 5.85 -7.87 -7.06
N LEU A 72 5.38 -9.11 -6.89
CA LEU A 72 4.19 -9.62 -7.56
C LEU A 72 2.93 -8.89 -7.11
N SER A 73 2.79 -8.62 -5.81
CA SER A 73 1.69 -7.83 -5.25
C SER A 73 1.66 -6.43 -5.86
N ARG A 74 2.81 -5.75 -5.90
CA ARG A 74 2.96 -4.43 -6.54
C ARG A 74 2.64 -4.47 -8.03
N LEU A 75 3.08 -5.49 -8.75
CA LEU A 75 2.79 -5.65 -10.18
C LEU A 75 1.29 -5.86 -10.41
N ASN A 76 0.64 -6.66 -9.57
CA ASN A 76 -0.81 -6.87 -9.62
C ASN A 76 -1.58 -5.59 -9.34
N GLU A 77 -1.14 -4.78 -8.37
CA GLU A 77 -1.72 -3.47 -8.09
C GLU A 77 -1.60 -2.54 -9.31
N ILE A 78 -0.40 -2.41 -9.90
CA ILE A 78 -0.17 -1.61 -11.11
C ILE A 78 -1.03 -2.11 -12.28
N LYS A 79 -1.13 -3.43 -12.45
CA LYS A 79 -1.96 -4.03 -13.50
C LYS A 79 -3.44 -3.71 -13.28
N LEU A 80 -3.92 -3.80 -12.05
CA LEU A 80 -5.31 -3.54 -11.70
C LEU A 80 -5.66 -2.06 -11.90
N THR A 81 -4.81 -1.14 -11.45
CA THR A 81 -5.03 0.30 -11.65
C THR A 81 -5.03 0.66 -13.12
N ASN A 82 -4.06 0.17 -13.90
CA ASN A 82 -4.02 0.40 -15.34
C ASN A 82 -5.22 -0.20 -16.08
N LYS A 83 -5.65 -1.40 -15.68
CA LYS A 83 -6.85 -2.02 -16.25
C LYS A 83 -8.09 -1.20 -15.96
N ASN A 84 -8.28 -0.76 -14.71
CA ASN A 84 -9.43 0.08 -14.34
C ASN A 84 -9.42 1.41 -15.11
N LEU A 85 -8.26 2.03 -15.30
CA LEU A 85 -8.11 3.22 -16.12
C LEU A 85 -8.48 2.95 -17.59
N TYR A 86 -7.97 1.85 -18.16
CA TYR A 86 -8.29 1.44 -19.52
C TYR A 86 -9.80 1.20 -19.69
N ASP A 87 -10.41 0.41 -18.81
CA ASP A 87 -11.84 0.08 -18.88
C ASP A 87 -12.71 1.35 -18.75
N ASN A 88 -12.30 2.32 -17.93
CA ASN A 88 -12.98 3.61 -17.82
C ASN A 88 -12.88 4.43 -19.10
N LEU A 89 -11.69 4.50 -19.71
CA LEU A 89 -11.45 5.21 -20.96
C LEU A 89 -12.16 4.56 -22.14
N ASP A 90 -12.15 3.23 -22.22
CA ASP A 90 -12.86 2.46 -23.24
C ASP A 90 -14.38 2.68 -23.15
N THR A 91 -14.93 2.65 -21.93
CA THR A 91 -16.35 2.98 -21.70
C THR A 91 -16.67 4.40 -22.18
N ARG A 92 -15.84 5.39 -21.83
CA ARG A 92 -16.04 6.78 -22.29
C ARG A 92 -15.94 6.89 -23.81
N TRP A 93 -14.98 6.22 -24.43
CA TRP A 93 -14.79 6.21 -25.88
C TRP A 93 -16.02 5.62 -26.59
N ASN A 94 -16.52 4.49 -26.10
CA ASN A 94 -17.71 3.85 -26.65
C ASN A 94 -18.96 4.76 -26.51
N LEU A 95 -19.07 5.52 -25.42
CA LEU A 95 -20.13 6.53 -25.27
C LEU A 95 -19.98 7.68 -26.28
N ILE A 96 -18.77 8.20 -26.51
CA ILE A 96 -18.51 9.22 -27.53
C ILE A 96 -18.87 8.70 -28.91
N GLU A 97 -18.46 7.48 -29.23
CA GLU A 97 -18.69 6.89 -30.54
C GLU A 97 -20.19 6.64 -30.79
N THR A 98 -20.93 6.14 -29.80
CA THR A 98 -22.39 5.96 -29.91
C THR A 98 -23.12 7.30 -30.07
N TYR A 99 -22.71 8.35 -29.36
CA TYR A 99 -23.27 9.69 -29.52
C TYR A 99 -22.95 10.28 -30.90
N ARG A 100 -21.71 10.11 -31.38
CA ARG A 100 -21.31 10.53 -32.73
C ARG A 100 -22.11 9.81 -33.81
N ARG A 101 -22.30 8.49 -33.68
CA ARG A 101 -23.09 7.67 -34.63
C ARG A 101 -24.57 8.04 -34.61
N SER A 102 -25.12 8.41 -33.46
CA SER A 102 -26.52 8.84 -33.33
C SER A 102 -26.75 10.31 -33.69
N GLY A 103 -25.70 11.06 -34.06
CA GLY A 103 -25.80 12.47 -34.41
C GLY A 103 -26.18 13.36 -33.22
N ARG A 104 -25.99 12.88 -31.98
CA ARG A 104 -26.25 13.64 -30.77
C ARG A 104 -25.06 14.51 -30.41
N ASN A 105 -25.33 15.58 -29.68
CA ASN A 105 -24.27 16.49 -29.29
C ASN A 105 -23.43 15.88 -28.17
N LEU A 106 -22.11 15.96 -28.32
CA LEU A 106 -21.16 15.39 -27.37
C LEU A 106 -21.14 16.14 -26.02
N TRP A 107 -21.56 17.41 -25.99
CA TRP A 107 -21.72 18.18 -24.75
C TRP A 107 -22.93 17.75 -23.90
N GLU A 108 -23.77 16.83 -24.37
CA GLU A 108 -24.80 16.18 -23.54
C GLU A 108 -24.20 15.13 -22.59
N LEU A 109 -22.95 14.71 -22.82
CA LEU A 109 -22.23 13.82 -21.93
C LEU A 109 -21.68 14.61 -20.73
N SER A 110 -22.03 14.18 -19.52
CA SER A 110 -21.62 14.87 -18.26
C SER A 110 -20.12 15.17 -18.24
N PHE A 111 -19.29 14.17 -18.55
CA PHE A 111 -17.84 14.31 -18.50
C PHE A 111 -17.25 15.26 -19.57
N VAL A 112 -17.98 15.54 -20.66
CA VAL A 112 -17.59 16.54 -21.66
C VAL A 112 -18.07 17.93 -21.22
N SER A 113 -19.29 18.03 -20.69
CA SER A 113 -19.83 19.29 -20.17
C SER A 113 -19.09 19.82 -18.94
N GLU A 114 -18.50 18.93 -18.13
CA GLU A 114 -17.70 19.27 -16.95
C GLU A 114 -16.32 19.82 -17.30
N GLN A 115 -15.86 19.65 -18.55
CA GLN A 115 -14.59 20.23 -18.97
C GLN A 115 -14.70 21.75 -18.92
N GLU A 116 -13.82 22.39 -18.15
CA GLU A 116 -13.88 23.83 -17.83
C GLU A 116 -14.15 24.72 -19.05
N ARG A 117 -13.45 24.46 -20.16
CA ARG A 117 -13.64 25.19 -21.42
C ARG A 117 -15.05 25.04 -21.99
N VAL A 118 -15.62 23.83 -21.96
CA VAL A 118 -16.96 23.53 -22.47
C VAL A 118 -18.02 24.14 -21.55
N ALA A 119 -17.86 24.01 -20.23
CA ALA A 119 -18.74 24.62 -19.23
C ALA A 119 -18.84 26.14 -19.41
N ASN A 120 -17.69 26.82 -19.52
CA ASN A 120 -17.63 28.28 -19.72
C ASN A 120 -18.30 28.71 -21.04
N LEU A 121 -18.11 27.94 -22.12
CA LEU A 121 -18.74 28.23 -23.41
C LEU A 121 -20.26 28.03 -23.36
N LEU A 122 -20.74 26.96 -22.73
CA LEU A 122 -22.17 26.71 -22.54
C LEU A 122 -22.85 27.81 -21.70
N GLU A 123 -22.19 28.29 -20.65
CA GLU A 123 -22.67 29.41 -19.85
C GLU A 123 -22.74 30.70 -20.69
N ARG A 124 -21.68 31.02 -21.45
CA ARG A 124 -21.64 32.20 -22.34
C ARG A 124 -22.72 32.13 -23.41
N ILE A 125 -22.92 30.97 -24.05
CA ILE A 125 -23.99 30.75 -25.04
C ILE A 125 -25.36 30.99 -24.41
N THR A 126 -25.59 30.45 -23.21
CA THR A 126 -26.85 30.61 -22.49
C THR A 126 -27.10 32.08 -22.14
N GLY A 127 -26.08 32.79 -21.63
CA GLY A 127 -26.15 34.22 -21.33
C GLY A 127 -26.41 35.09 -22.57
N THR A 128 -25.76 34.79 -23.70
CA THR A 128 -26.01 35.49 -24.97
C THR A 128 -27.42 35.19 -25.49
N LYS A 129 -27.92 33.96 -25.40
CA LYS A 129 -29.31 33.61 -25.78
C LYS A 129 -30.35 34.36 -24.96
N ILE A 130 -30.13 34.48 -23.64
CA ILE A 130 -30.99 35.29 -22.76
C ILE A 130 -30.93 36.77 -23.16
N SER A 131 -29.74 37.29 -23.46
CA SER A 131 -29.54 38.67 -23.91
C SER A 131 -30.24 38.95 -25.25
N ILE A 132 -30.18 38.01 -26.19
CA ILE A 132 -30.92 38.07 -27.46
C ILE A 132 -32.42 38.09 -27.20
N SER A 133 -32.95 37.16 -26.40
CA SER A 133 -34.39 37.08 -26.09
C SER A 133 -34.92 38.35 -25.43
N SER A 134 -34.19 38.91 -24.46
CA SER A 134 -34.57 40.15 -23.79
C SER A 134 -34.55 41.36 -24.73
N LYS A 135 -33.52 41.48 -25.58
CA LYS A 135 -33.37 42.60 -26.52
C LYS A 135 -34.23 42.46 -27.77
N ALA A 136 -34.60 41.25 -28.18
CA ALA A 136 -35.49 40.98 -29.30
C ALA A 136 -36.90 41.53 -29.08
N LYS A 137 -37.32 41.70 -27.81
CA LYS A 137 -38.57 42.38 -27.46
C LYS A 137 -38.58 43.86 -27.86
N ARG A 138 -37.41 44.50 -27.96
CA ARG A 138 -37.25 45.94 -28.20
C ARG A 138 -36.62 46.27 -29.56
N TYR A 139 -35.74 45.40 -30.04
CA TYR A 139 -34.95 45.60 -31.26
C TYR A 139 -35.26 44.51 -32.28
N ARG A 140 -35.39 44.90 -33.55
CA ARG A 140 -35.53 43.95 -34.67
C ARG A 140 -34.19 43.30 -35.01
N SER A 141 -34.26 42.22 -35.79
CA SER A 141 -33.11 41.42 -36.23
C SER A 141 -31.97 42.21 -36.90
N LYS A 142 -32.28 43.34 -37.56
CA LYS A 142 -31.28 44.19 -38.26
C LYS A 142 -30.65 45.28 -37.39
N HIS A 143 -31.01 45.39 -36.12
CA HIS A 143 -30.43 46.42 -35.25
C HIS A 143 -28.95 46.09 -34.94
N PRO A 144 -28.02 47.07 -34.90
CA PRO A 144 -26.59 46.81 -34.69
C PRO A 144 -26.29 45.94 -33.46
N VAL A 145 -26.96 46.22 -32.34
CA VAL A 145 -26.83 45.44 -31.09
C VAL A 145 -27.31 43.99 -31.26
N MET A 146 -28.30 43.74 -32.12
CA MET A 146 -28.79 42.39 -32.38
C MET A 146 -27.83 41.60 -33.28
N ILE A 147 -27.24 42.27 -34.27
CA ILE A 147 -26.23 41.67 -35.16
C ILE A 147 -25.00 41.26 -34.35
N ASP A 148 -24.52 42.13 -33.47
CA ASP A 148 -23.36 41.86 -32.59
C ASP A 148 -23.60 40.66 -31.66
N LEU A 149 -24.79 40.55 -31.07
CA LEU A 149 -25.15 39.41 -30.22
C LEU A 149 -25.31 38.10 -31.02
N LEU A 150 -25.86 38.17 -32.23
CA LEU A 150 -25.97 37.00 -33.11
C LEU A 150 -24.57 36.54 -33.58
N GLN A 151 -23.68 37.47 -33.87
CA GLN A 151 -22.29 37.17 -34.20
C GLN A 151 -21.57 36.53 -33.01
N THR A 152 -21.68 37.12 -31.82
CA THR A 152 -21.09 36.58 -30.58
C THR A 152 -21.61 35.17 -30.29
N LEU A 153 -22.91 34.93 -30.51
CA LEU A 153 -23.52 33.63 -30.36
C LEU A 153 -22.93 32.62 -31.35
N GLN A 154 -22.84 33.00 -32.63
CA GLN A 154 -22.28 32.15 -33.68
C GLN A 154 -20.81 31.81 -33.42
N GLU A 155 -20.00 32.78 -33.02
CA GLU A 155 -18.61 32.56 -32.63
C GLU A 155 -18.50 31.59 -31.45
N SER A 156 -19.32 31.76 -30.42
CA SER A 156 -19.32 30.87 -29.25
C SER A 156 -19.78 29.45 -29.60
N GLU A 157 -20.75 29.29 -30.51
CA GLU A 157 -21.21 27.98 -30.99
C GLU A 157 -20.15 27.28 -31.86
N VAL A 158 -19.41 28.01 -32.70
CA VAL A 158 -18.27 27.46 -33.47
C VAL A 158 -17.13 27.05 -32.53
N GLU A 159 -16.82 27.89 -31.54
CA GLU A 159 -15.81 27.55 -30.52
C GLU A 159 -16.22 26.30 -29.73
N LEU A 160 -17.50 26.15 -29.39
CA LEU A 160 -18.02 24.96 -28.71
C LEU A 160 -17.82 23.69 -29.54
N VAL A 161 -18.13 23.75 -30.85
CA VAL A 161 -17.89 22.62 -31.76
C VAL A 161 -16.41 22.29 -31.89
N SER A 162 -15.53 23.29 -31.83
CA SER A 162 -14.08 23.06 -31.87
C SER A 162 -13.48 22.52 -30.56
N ALA A 163 -14.15 22.78 -29.44
CA ALA A 163 -13.69 22.41 -28.11
C ALA A 163 -14.04 20.96 -27.72
N VAL A 164 -14.86 20.29 -28.53
CA VAL A 164 -15.44 18.96 -28.28
C VAL A 164 -15.03 17.99 -29.39
#